data_AF-A0A5J4KMH5-F1
#
_entry.id   AF-A0A5J4KMH5-F1
#
_cell.length_a   1.000
_cell.length_b   1.000
_cell.length_c   1.000
_cell.angle_alpha   90.00
_cell.angle_beta   90.00
_cell.angle_gamma   90.00
#
_symmetry.space_group_name_H-M   'P 1'
#
loop_
_entity.id
_entity.type
_entity.pdbx_description
1 polymer ?
#
loop_
_entity_poly.entity_id
_entity_poly.type
_entity_poly.pdbx_seq_one_letter_code
_entity_poly.pdbx_strand_id
1 'polypeptide(L)' 'MTLPEGANIYSRKVARSGHISYEGRPYFISKALAGRYIRLIVVDDRLIVDAAIPLHKEYPLV' A
#
# COMPACT_ATOMS: atom_id res chain seq x y z
N MET A 1 10.33 -8.69 -3.68
CA MET A 1 10.93 -7.42 -3.21
C MET A 1 11.36 -7.64 -1.78
N THR A 2 12.66 -7.50 -1.50
CA THR A 2 13.19 -7.40 -0.15
C THR A 2 12.72 -6.07 0.43
N LEU A 3 11.97 -6.13 1.53
CA LEU A 3 11.53 -4.91 2.21
C LEU A 3 12.73 -4.34 2.96
N PRO A 4 13.01 -3.03 2.85
CA PRO A 4 14.09 -2.42 3.59
C PRO A 4 13.83 -2.48 5.11
N GLU A 5 14.90 -2.64 5.88
CA GLU A 5 14.84 -2.72 7.34
C GLU A 5 14.28 -1.41 7.92
N GLY A 6 13.44 -1.50 8.95
CA GLY A 6 12.75 -0.34 9.54
C GLY A 6 11.56 0.21 8.73
N ALA A 7 11.19 -0.44 7.63
CA ALA A 7 10.06 0.01 6.82
C ALA A 7 8.70 -0.23 7.50
N ASN A 8 7.88 0.81 7.57
CA ASN A 8 6.49 0.71 8.01
C ASN A 8 5.59 0.33 6.84
N ILE A 9 4.80 -0.73 6.99
CA ILE A 9 3.95 -1.27 5.92
C ILE A 9 2.48 -1.09 6.28
N TYR A 10 1.74 -0.44 5.39
CA TYR A 10 0.32 -0.21 5.54
C TYR A 10 -0.46 -0.74 4.35
N SER A 11 -1.65 -1.27 4.62
CA SER A 11 -2.66 -1.49 3.58
C SER A 11 -3.58 -0.29 3.52
N ARG A 12 -3.75 0.28 2.33
CA ARG A 12 -4.64 1.44 2.09
C ARG A 12 -5.49 1.21 0.84
N LYS A 13 -6.75 1.62 0.93
CA LYS A 13 -7.67 1.61 -0.20
C LYS A 13 -7.52 2.89 -1.00
N VAL A 14 -7.37 2.78 -2.31
CA VAL A 14 -7.32 3.95 -3.19
C VAL A 14 -8.72 4.56 -3.29
N ALA A 15 -8.82 5.86 -3.04
CA ALA A 15 -10.06 6.62 -3.15
C ALA A 15 -10.56 6.67 -4.61
N ARG A 16 -11.84 7.01 -4.81
CA ARG A 16 -12.40 7.20 -6.17
C ARG A 16 -11.65 8.25 -6.99
N SER A 17 -11.05 9.24 -6.33
CA SER A 17 -10.21 10.26 -6.96
C SER A 17 -8.84 9.74 -7.42
N GLY A 18 -8.50 8.48 -7.13
CA GLY A 18 -7.18 7.88 -7.42
C GLY A 18 -6.11 8.19 -6.38
N HIS A 19 -6.48 8.79 -5.24
CA HIS A 19 -5.55 9.19 -4.19
C HIS A 19 -5.56 8.22 -3.00
N ILE A 20 -4.50 8.29 -2.22
CA ILE A 20 -4.42 7.77 -0.84
C ILE A 20 -4.01 8.89 0.11
N SER A 21 -4.27 8.72 1.40
CA SER A 21 -3.80 9.65 2.43
C SER A 21 -2.76 8.98 3.31
N TYR A 22 -1.66 9.68 3.59
CA TYR A 22 -0.65 9.33 4.56
C TYR A 22 -0.32 10.56 5.42
N GLU A 23 -0.37 10.44 6.75
CA GLU A 23 -0.17 11.55 7.69
C GLU A 23 -0.97 12.82 7.36
N GLY A 24 -2.24 12.63 6.97
CA GLY A 24 -3.14 13.74 6.59
C GLY A 24 -2.84 14.36 5.22
N ARG A 25 -1.79 13.94 4.50
CA ARG A 25 -1.44 14.43 3.17
C ARG A 25 -1.94 13.48 2.07
N PRO A 26 -2.58 13.99 1.01
CA PRO A 26 -3.02 13.18 -0.11
C PRO A 26 -1.88 12.95 -1.12
N TYR A 27 -1.79 11.73 -1.65
CA TYR A 27 -0.87 11.34 -2.72
C TYR A 27 -1.65 10.71 -3.87
N PHE A 28 -1.44 11.21 -5.09
CA PHE A 28 -2.06 10.64 -6.28
C PHE A 28 -1.36 9.34 -6.68
N ILE A 29 -2.14 8.27 -6.89
CA ILE A 29 -1.66 6.98 -7.35
C ILE A 29 -2.09 6.73 -8.79
N SER A 30 -3.39 6.48 -8.98
CA SER A 30 -4.02 6.27 -10.27
C SER A 30 -5.53 6.09 -10.09
N LYS A 31 -6.33 6.68 -10.95
CA LYS A 31 -7.79 6.43 -10.99
C LYS A 31 -8.13 4.99 -11.35
N ALA A 32 -7.27 4.30 -12.12
CA ALA A 32 -7.49 2.91 -12.51
C ALA A 32 -7.44 1.92 -11.33
N LEU A 33 -6.80 2.34 -10.22
CA LEU A 33 -6.72 1.54 -9.00
C LEU A 33 -7.80 1.90 -7.98
N ALA A 34 -8.73 2.81 -8.31
CA ALA A 34 -9.80 3.21 -7.41
C ALA A 34 -10.55 2.00 -6.82
N GLY A 35 -10.73 1.99 -5.51
CA GLY A 35 -11.39 0.91 -4.78
C GLY A 35 -10.51 -0.31 -4.50
N ARG A 36 -9.30 -0.41 -5.05
CA ARG A 36 -8.35 -1.49 -4.73
C ARG A 36 -7.57 -1.16 -3.47
N TYR A 37 -7.24 -2.20 -2.71
CA TYR A 37 -6.23 -2.11 -1.66
C TYR A 37 -4.85 -2.26 -2.28
N ILE A 38 -3.94 -1.40 -1.88
CA ILE A 38 -2.53 -1.39 -2.28
C ILE A 38 -1.66 -1.38 -1.02
N ARG A 39 -0.40 -1.78 -1.20
CA ARG A 39 0.61 -1.72 -0.15
C ARG A 39 1.32 -0.37 -0.19
N LEU A 40 1.41 0.24 0.97
CA LEU A 40 2.19 1.44 1.24
C LEU A 40 3.41 1.02 2.06
N ILE A 41 4.60 1.42 1.65
CA ILE A 41 5.84 1.17 2.36
C ILE A 41 6.48 2.53 2.66
N VAL A 42 6.72 2.83 3.93
CA VAL A 42 7.35 4.07 4.38
C VAL A 42 8.71 3.75 4.96
N VAL A 43 9.76 4.36 4.39
CA VAL A 43 11.15 4.14 4.81
C VAL A 43 11.98 5.36 4.41
N ASP A 44 12.89 5.82 5.27
CA ASP A 44 13.82 6.93 5.01
C ASP A 44 13.16 8.16 4.36
N ASP A 45 12.04 8.64 4.93
CA ASP A 45 11.23 9.76 4.42
C ASP A 45 10.63 9.57 3.02
N ARG A 46 10.59 8.32 2.53
CA ARG A 46 10.02 7.97 1.23
C ARG A 46 8.73 7.19 1.39
N LEU A 47 7.76 7.55 0.56
CA LEU A 47 6.51 6.82 0.40
C LEU A 47 6.58 5.99 -0.88
N ILE A 48 6.68 4.67 -0.72
CA ILE A 48 6.71 3.72 -1.83
C ILE A 48 5.32 3.08 -1.94
N VAL A 49 4.77 3.11 -3.15
CA VAL A 49 3.46 2.53 -3.46
C VAL A 49 3.67 1.27 -4.27
N ASP A 50 3.29 0.14 -3.70
CA ASP A 50 3.29 -1.15 -4.36
C ASP A 50 1.84 -1.57 -4.63
N ALA A 51 1.45 -1.49 -5.90
CA ALA A 51 0.12 -1.87 -6.36
C ALA A 51 -0.01 -3.38 -6.60
N ALA A 52 1.06 -4.16 -6.42
CA ALA A 52 0.93 -5.61 -6.39
C ALA A 52 0.08 -5.98 -5.17
N ILE A 53 -0.81 -6.95 -5.37
CA ILE A 53 -1.46 -7.65 -4.27
C ILE A 53 -0.68 -8.97 -4.13
N PRO A 54 0.46 -9.02 -3.40
CA PRO A 54 1.11 -10.27 -3.10
C PRO A 54 0.24 -11.00 -2.08
N LEU A 55 -0.74 -11.74 -2.59
CA LEU A 55 -1.56 -12.61 -1.76
C LEU A 55 -0.76 -13.87 -1.47
N HIS A 56 -0.17 -13.93 -0.27
CA HIS A 56 0.30 -15.18 0.28
C HIS A 56 -0.41 -15.42 1.61
N LYS A 57 -1.22 -16.48 1.63
CA LYS A 57 -1.99 -16.94 2.78
C LYS A 57 -1.71 -18.42 2.94
N GLU A 58 -1.31 -18.84 4.12
CA GLU A 58 -1.30 -20.25 4.51
C GLU A 58 -2.04 -20.40 5.83
N TYR A 59 -2.88 -21.43 5.88
CA TYR A 59 -3.70 -21.79 7.02
C TYR A 59 -3.55 -23.29 7.26
N PRO A 60 -3.27 -23.75 8.49
CA PRO A 60 -3.63 -25.10 8.88
C PRO A 60 -5.13 -25.11 9.22
N LEU A 61 -5.88 -25.95 8.52
CA LEU A 61 -7.30 -26.17 8.82
C LEU A 61 -7.41 -27.20 9.95
N VAL A 62 -8.16 -26.86 11.00
CA VAL A 62 -8.64 -27.80 12.03
C VAL A 62 -9.64 -28.78 11.41
#